data_AF-A0A358GLP1-F1
#
_entry.id   AF-A0A358GLP1-F1
#
_cell.length_a   1.000
_cell.length_b   1.000
_cell.length_c   1.000
_cell.angle_alpha   90.00
_cell.angle_beta   90.00
_cell.angle_gamma   90.00
#
_symmetry.space_group_name_H-M   'P 1'
#
loop_
_entity.id
_entity.type
_entity.pdbx_description
1 polymer ?
#
loop_
_entity_poly.entity_id
_entity_poly.type
_entity_poly.pdbx_seq_one_letter_code
_entity_poly.pdbx_strand_id
1 'polypeptide(L)'
;MNKAAVKKKSYIPKKDRKWVLLSLVVTAVILAYGLWSLIHLYNSTTNWNDHHVSEAYKVYGSQARILLFVVLAYYVILFVIKRKWLDAWAGIRKLAVKLLGIARRVHVPVALVAMGLIALHVVGAFLFDFRLDFNHITGLLAGLALLPVPIAGIFRYKKLDRQWHLRSGLAFAVLFLIHAFL
;
A
#
# COMPACT_ATOMS: atom_id res chain seq x y z
N MET A 1 8.75 -14.21 -45.98
CA MET A 1 8.00 -14.39 -44.71
C MET A 1 8.28 -13.20 -43.80
N ASN A 2 7.30 -12.30 -43.62
CA ASN A 2 7.44 -11.11 -42.77
C ASN A 2 7.41 -11.50 -41.29
N LYS A 3 8.54 -11.34 -40.58
CA LYS A 3 8.58 -11.37 -39.12
C LYS A 3 7.88 -10.13 -38.59
N ALA A 4 6.57 -10.22 -38.35
CA ALA A 4 5.84 -9.19 -37.63
C ALA A 4 6.44 -9.07 -36.22
N ALA A 5 7.21 -8.01 -35.98
CA ALA A 5 7.72 -7.71 -34.66
C ALA A 5 6.52 -7.49 -33.74
N VAL A 6 6.26 -8.47 -32.86
CA VAL A 6 5.28 -8.36 -31.78
C VAL A 6 5.75 -7.21 -30.89
N LYS A 7 5.23 -6.00 -31.13
CA LYS A 7 5.44 -4.86 -30.25
C LYS A 7 4.91 -5.26 -28.88
N LYS A 8 5.80 -5.65 -27.96
CA LYS A 8 5.46 -5.88 -26.54
C LYS A 8 4.83 -4.61 -26.02
N LYS A 9 3.50 -4.57 -25.98
CA LYS A 9 2.70 -3.46 -25.47
C LYS A 9 2.95 -3.42 -23.96
N SER A 10 3.92 -2.61 -23.55
CA SER A 10 4.32 -2.50 -22.15
C SER A 10 3.11 -2.22 -21.26
N TYR A 11 3.03 -2.95 -20.15
CA TYR A 11 1.89 -3.01 -19.22
C TYR A 11 1.55 -1.66 -18.56
N ILE A 12 2.47 -0.68 -18.57
CA ILE A 12 2.31 0.63 -17.91
C ILE A 12 2.38 1.77 -18.95
N PRO A 13 1.42 2.73 -18.93
CA PRO A 13 1.44 3.91 -19.78
C PRO A 13 2.78 4.66 -19.70
N LYS A 14 3.29 5.14 -20.85
CA LYS A 14 4.60 5.81 -20.92
C LYS A 14 4.74 6.98 -19.93
N LYS A 15 3.66 7.73 -19.70
CA LYS A 15 3.68 8.90 -18.80
C LYS A 15 3.83 8.53 -17.32
N ASP A 16 3.27 7.39 -16.90
CA ASP A 16 3.26 6.98 -15.48
C ASP A 16 4.48 6.08 -15.15
N ARG A 17 5.15 5.54 -16.19
CA ARG A 17 6.26 4.59 -16.04
C ARG A 17 7.44 5.14 -15.24
N LYS A 18 7.82 6.40 -15.44
CA LYS A 18 8.95 7.02 -14.71
C LYS A 18 8.69 7.03 -13.20
N TRP A 19 7.49 7.43 -12.80
CA TRP A 19 7.09 7.49 -11.39
C TRP A 19 6.95 6.12 -10.77
N VAL A 20 6.36 5.15 -11.49
CA VAL A 20 6.27 3.77 -11.02
C VAL A 20 7.67 3.16 -10.85
N LEU A 21 8.56 3.33 -11.83
CA LEU A 21 9.93 2.81 -11.75
C LEU A 21 10.70 3.44 -10.60
N LEU A 22 10.63 4.76 -10.45
CA LEU A 22 11.25 5.47 -9.32
C LEU A 22 10.73 4.94 -7.98
N SER A 23 9.41 4.75 -7.87
CA SER A 23 8.80 4.22 -6.64
C SER A 23 9.24 2.79 -6.36
N LEU A 24 9.37 1.94 -7.39
CA LEU A 24 9.90 0.58 -7.23
C LEU A 24 11.34 0.59 -6.72
N VAL A 25 12.19 1.49 -7.24
CA VAL A 25 13.57 1.64 -6.76
C VAL A 25 13.58 2.09 -5.30
N VAL A 26 12.79 3.12 -4.96
CA VAL A 26 12.66 3.60 -3.56
C VAL A 26 12.17 2.49 -2.64
N THR A 27 11.11 1.78 -3.02
CA THR A 27 10.59 0.64 -2.26
C THR A 27 11.64 -0.46 -2.10
N ALA A 28 12.41 -0.78 -3.14
CA ALA A 28 13.47 -1.79 -3.06
C ALA A 28 14.59 -1.38 -2.10
N VAL A 29 15.01 -0.11 -2.12
CA VAL A 29 16.00 0.43 -1.17
C VAL A 29 15.48 0.36 0.26
N ILE A 30 14.22 0.78 0.49
CA ILE A 30 13.58 0.69 1.81
C ILE A 30 13.55 -0.76 2.30
N LEU A 31 13.13 -1.71 1.44
CA LEU A 31 13.09 -3.12 1.78
C LEU A 31 14.48 -3.67 2.10
N ALA A 32 15.48 -3.39 1.27
CA ALA A 32 16.84 -3.87 1.47
C ALA A 32 17.44 -3.35 2.78
N TYR A 33 17.35 -2.04 3.02
CA TYR A 33 17.84 -1.42 4.24
C TYR A 33 17.05 -1.87 5.48
N GLY A 34 15.72 -1.88 5.39
CA GLY A 34 14.85 -2.28 6.50
C GLY A 34 15.04 -3.74 6.89
N LEU A 35 15.13 -4.66 5.92
CA LEU A 35 15.40 -6.07 6.18
C LEU A 35 16.79 -6.26 6.79
N TRP A 36 17.81 -5.59 6.23
CA TRP A 36 19.15 -5.61 6.80
C TRP A 36 19.15 -5.15 8.26
N SER A 37 18.47 -4.03 8.56
CA SER A 37 18.34 -3.50 9.91
C SER A 37 17.62 -4.46 10.85
N LEU A 38 16.52 -5.10 10.40
CA LEU A 38 15.77 -6.06 11.22
C LEU A 38 16.60 -7.33 11.49
N ILE A 39 17.30 -7.86 10.48
CA ILE A 39 18.17 -9.04 10.64
C ILE A 39 19.35 -8.73 11.57
N HIS A 40 19.96 -7.56 11.42
CA HIS A 40 21.07 -7.17 12.29
C HIS A 40 20.60 -7.05 13.74
N LEU A 41 19.45 -6.40 13.97
CA LEU A 41 18.84 -6.29 15.29
C LEU A 41 18.45 -7.65 15.89
N TYR A 42 17.90 -8.54 15.07
CA TYR A 42 17.58 -9.93 15.44
C TYR A 42 18.83 -10.67 15.93
N ASN A 43 19.94 -10.55 15.22
CA ASN A 43 21.19 -11.22 15.57
C ASN A 43 21.93 -10.58 16.77
N SER A 44 21.77 -9.27 17.00
CA SER A 44 22.46 -8.55 18.09
C SER A 44 21.69 -8.57 19.40
N THR A 45 20.40 -8.93 19.39
CA THR A 45 19.53 -8.89 20.56
C THR A 45 19.67 -10.16 21.40
N THR A 46 20.03 -9.98 22.68
CA THR A 46 19.98 -11.06 23.68
C THR A 46 18.68 -11.07 24.48
N ASN A 47 17.88 -10.00 24.42
CA ASN A 47 16.61 -9.88 25.13
C ASN A 47 15.48 -9.38 24.22
N TRP A 48 14.62 -10.32 23.80
CA TRP A 48 13.52 -10.09 22.86
C TRP A 48 12.36 -9.27 23.45
N ASN A 49 12.35 -9.08 24.77
CA ASN A 49 11.34 -8.28 25.48
C ASN A 49 11.74 -6.82 25.65
N ASP A 50 12.88 -6.38 25.09
CA ASP A 50 13.27 -4.98 25.15
C ASP A 50 12.30 -4.12 24.31
N HIS A 51 11.78 -3.07 24.93
CA HIS A 51 10.87 -2.12 24.30
C HIS A 51 11.46 -1.53 23.01
N HIS A 52 12.79 -1.32 22.98
CA HIS A 52 13.49 -0.76 21.82
C HIS A 52 13.41 -1.68 20.58
N VAL A 53 13.39 -2.99 20.78
CA VAL A 53 13.23 -3.98 19.70
C VAL A 53 11.81 -3.91 19.13
N SER A 54 10.81 -3.74 20.00
CA SER A 54 9.42 -3.62 19.57
C SER A 54 9.15 -2.33 18.79
N GLU A 55 9.76 -1.22 19.19
CA GLU A 55 9.57 0.08 18.53
C GLU A 55 10.16 0.08 17.11
N ALA A 56 11.28 -0.64 16.89
CA ALA A 56 11.97 -0.66 15.60
C ALA A 56 11.07 -1.10 14.43
N TYR A 57 10.20 -2.10 14.61
CA TYR A 57 9.29 -2.54 13.54
C TYR A 57 7.92 -1.86 13.56
N LYS A 58 7.48 -1.34 14.71
CA LYS A 58 6.23 -0.56 14.84
C LYS A 58 6.28 0.74 14.05
N VAL A 59 7.46 1.38 13.96
CA VAL A 59 7.65 2.58 13.13
C VAL A 59 7.28 2.32 11.67
N TYR A 60 7.64 1.16 11.10
CA TYR A 60 7.25 0.82 9.73
C TYR A 60 5.73 0.72 9.56
N GLY A 61 5.02 0.13 10.54
CA GLY A 61 3.56 0.06 10.56
C GLY A 61 2.91 1.45 10.64
N SER A 62 3.43 2.33 11.50
CA SER A 62 2.93 3.70 11.63
C SER A 62 3.12 4.52 10.34
N GLN A 63 4.31 4.43 9.71
CA GLN A 63 4.58 5.09 8.43
C GLN A 63 3.72 4.51 7.31
N ALA A 64 3.56 3.19 7.25
CA ALA A 64 2.67 2.52 6.30
C ALA A 64 1.24 3.03 6.43
N ARG A 65 0.73 3.19 7.66
CA ARG A 65 -0.62 3.70 7.92
C ARG A 65 -0.84 5.09 7.33
N ILE A 66 0.12 6.01 7.50
CA ILE A 66 0.04 7.37 6.93
C ILE A 66 -0.05 7.29 5.40
N LEU A 67 0.81 6.50 4.76
CA LEU A 67 0.79 6.34 3.31
C LEU A 67 -0.50 5.67 2.82
N LEU A 68 -1.01 4.68 3.54
CA LEU A 68 -2.28 4.02 3.22
C LEU A 68 -3.47 4.97 3.30
N PHE A 69 -3.50 5.90 4.25
CA PHE A 69 -4.55 6.92 4.28
C PHE A 69 -4.51 7.83 3.05
N VAL A 70 -3.31 8.19 2.57
CA VAL A 70 -3.17 8.93 1.30
C VAL A 70 -3.69 8.09 0.11
N VAL A 71 -3.40 6.79 0.10
CA VAL A 71 -3.86 5.85 -0.94
C VAL A 71 -5.39 5.70 -0.92
N LEU A 72 -5.99 5.58 0.27
CA LEU A 72 -7.44 5.44 0.48
C LEU A 72 -8.20 6.73 0.21
N ALA A 73 -7.62 7.90 0.53
CA ALA A 73 -8.23 9.20 0.28
C ALA A 73 -8.63 9.37 -1.20
N TYR A 74 -7.86 8.81 -2.14
CA TYR A 74 -8.24 8.77 -3.56
C TYR A 74 -9.64 8.15 -3.76
N TYR A 75 -9.91 7.01 -3.13
CA TYR A 75 -11.18 6.30 -3.28
C TYR A 75 -12.31 6.99 -2.52
N VAL A 76 -12.04 7.53 -1.34
CA VAL A 76 -13.03 8.29 -0.56
C VAL A 76 -13.48 9.54 -1.30
N ILE A 77 -12.53 10.35 -1.79
CA ILE A 77 -12.85 11.56 -2.57
C ILE A 77 -13.62 11.19 -3.85
N LEU A 78 -13.20 10.13 -4.54
CA LEU A 78 -13.89 9.64 -5.74
C LEU A 78 -15.34 9.22 -5.42
N PHE A 79 -15.55 8.54 -4.30
CA PHE A 79 -16.87 8.10 -3.85
C PHE A 79 -17.79 9.29 -3.55
N VAL A 80 -17.31 10.25 -2.77
CA VAL A 80 -18.06 11.46 -2.38
C VAL A 80 -18.47 12.28 -3.61
N ILE A 81 -17.55 12.49 -4.55
CA ILE A 81 -17.85 13.22 -5.81
C ILE A 81 -18.89 12.47 -6.64
N LYS A 82 -18.77 11.14 -6.78
CA LYS A 82 -19.72 10.33 -7.55
C LYS A 82 -21.13 10.33 -6.97
N ARG A 83 -21.26 10.42 -5.65
CA ARG A 83 -22.53 10.50 -4.94
C ARG A 83 -23.18 11.89 -5.01
N LYS A 84 -22.53 12.87 -5.66
CA LYS A 84 -23.01 14.26 -5.80
C LYS A 84 -23.24 14.97 -4.47
N TRP A 85 -22.65 14.48 -3.37
CA TRP A 85 -22.82 15.06 -2.03
C TRP A 85 -22.29 16.49 -1.91
N LEU A 86 -21.38 16.88 -2.79
CA LEU A 86 -20.76 18.20 -2.80
C LEU A 86 -21.39 19.15 -3.83
N ASP A 87 -22.44 18.75 -4.55
CA ASP A 87 -23.00 19.57 -5.65
C ASP A 87 -23.61 20.88 -5.13
N ALA A 88 -24.14 20.90 -3.90
CA ALA A 88 -24.61 22.12 -3.24
C ALA A 88 -23.47 23.08 -2.82
N TRP A 89 -22.23 22.59 -2.74
CA TRP A 89 -21.08 23.36 -2.23
C TRP A 89 -19.99 23.47 -3.31
N ALA A 90 -20.23 24.32 -4.30
CA ALA A 90 -19.39 24.47 -5.49
C ALA A 90 -17.89 24.67 -5.18
N GLY A 91 -17.55 25.45 -4.14
CA GLY A 91 -16.17 25.67 -3.70
C GLY A 91 -15.48 24.39 -3.20
N ILE A 92 -16.16 23.64 -2.34
CA ILE A 92 -15.66 22.37 -1.77
C ILE A 92 -15.54 21.32 -2.88
N ARG A 93 -16.52 21.25 -3.79
CA ARG A 93 -16.47 20.36 -4.96
C ARG A 93 -15.27 20.66 -5.85
N LYS A 94 -14.97 21.93 -6.12
CA LYS A 94 -13.81 22.34 -6.93
C LYS A 94 -12.50 21.90 -6.26
N LEU A 95 -12.38 22.09 -4.94
CA LEU A 95 -11.23 21.61 -4.17
C LEU A 95 -11.11 20.09 -4.21
N ALA A 96 -12.22 19.36 -4.00
CA ALA A 96 -12.25 17.90 -4.03
C ALA A 96 -11.82 17.35 -5.40
N VAL A 97 -12.25 17.97 -6.51
CA VAL A 97 -11.82 17.59 -7.87
C VAL A 97 -10.32 17.83 -8.07
N LYS A 98 -9.79 18.96 -7.57
CA LYS A 98 -8.34 19.25 -7.61
C LYS A 98 -7.55 18.21 -6.82
N LEU A 99 -7.98 17.91 -5.59
CA LEU A 99 -7.37 16.88 -4.72
C LEU A 99 -7.44 15.49 -5.35
N LEU A 100 -8.58 15.14 -5.97
CA LEU A 100 -8.73 13.87 -6.69
C LEU A 100 -7.69 13.74 -7.82
N GLY A 101 -7.42 14.82 -8.54
CA GLY A 101 -6.41 14.87 -9.58
C GLY A 101 -4.99 14.59 -9.06
N ILE A 102 -4.66 15.12 -7.88
CA ILE A 102 -3.38 14.89 -7.19
C ILE A 102 -3.32 13.45 -6.67
N ALA A 103 -4.32 13.05 -5.89
CA ALA A 103 -4.44 11.71 -5.31
C ALA A 103 -4.33 10.62 -6.37
N ARG A 104 -4.97 10.80 -7.54
CA ARG A 104 -4.87 9.86 -8.66
C ARG A 104 -3.44 9.69 -9.19
N ARG A 105 -2.64 10.75 -9.22
CA ARG A 105 -1.24 10.71 -9.73
C ARG A 105 -0.32 10.02 -8.74
N VAL A 106 -0.50 10.30 -7.44
CA VAL A 106 0.39 9.78 -6.39
C VAL A 106 -0.05 8.41 -5.86
N HIS A 107 -1.29 8.00 -6.08
CA HIS A 107 -1.86 6.75 -5.54
C HIS A 107 -0.99 5.53 -5.82
N VAL A 108 -0.54 5.31 -7.07
CA VAL A 108 0.29 4.13 -7.40
C VAL A 108 1.70 4.23 -6.78
N PRO A 109 2.46 5.34 -6.95
CA PRO A 109 3.72 5.54 -6.25
C PRO A 109 3.65 5.31 -4.74
N VAL A 110 2.70 5.96 -4.07
CA VAL A 110 2.55 5.90 -2.62
C VAL A 110 2.13 4.51 -2.17
N ALA A 111 1.25 3.83 -2.91
CA ALA A 111 0.87 2.46 -2.61
C ALA A 111 2.07 1.50 -2.68
N LEU A 112 2.98 1.68 -3.63
CA LEU A 112 4.20 0.86 -3.74
C LEU A 112 5.13 1.04 -2.53
N VAL A 113 5.31 2.28 -2.08
CA VAL A 113 6.12 2.56 -0.87
C VAL A 113 5.42 2.01 0.38
N ALA A 114 4.12 2.23 0.51
CA ALA A 114 3.32 1.68 1.61
C ALA A 114 3.43 0.16 1.68
N MET A 115 3.33 -0.55 0.55
CA MET A 115 3.48 -2.01 0.51
C MET A 115 4.86 -2.48 0.99
N GLY A 116 5.93 -1.74 0.68
CA GLY A 116 7.26 -2.04 1.22
C GLY A 116 7.32 -1.92 2.74
N LEU A 117 6.78 -0.83 3.30
CA LEU A 117 6.73 -0.62 4.74
C LEU A 117 5.83 -1.64 5.46
N ILE A 118 4.70 -2.02 4.85
CA ILE A 118 3.83 -3.08 5.36
C ILE A 118 4.60 -4.40 5.41
N ALA A 119 5.34 -4.75 4.35
CA ALA A 119 6.13 -5.97 4.34
C ALA A 119 7.18 -5.99 5.45
N LEU A 120 7.89 -4.88 5.68
CA LEU A 120 8.83 -4.75 6.80
C LEU A 120 8.13 -4.87 8.16
N HIS A 121 6.97 -4.24 8.33
CA HIS A 121 6.18 -4.32 9.54
C HIS A 121 5.73 -5.76 9.82
N VAL A 122 5.24 -6.46 8.80
CA VAL A 122 4.83 -7.87 8.89
C VAL A 122 6.01 -8.76 9.25
N VAL A 123 7.15 -8.62 8.56
CA VAL A 123 8.37 -9.39 8.87
C VAL A 123 8.83 -9.12 10.31
N GLY A 124 8.87 -7.86 10.72
CA GLY A 124 9.24 -7.50 12.09
C GLY A 124 8.29 -8.08 13.13
N ALA A 125 6.97 -8.00 12.90
CA ALA A 125 5.99 -8.61 13.79
C ALA A 125 6.21 -10.13 13.92
N PHE A 126 6.48 -10.83 12.81
CA PHE A 126 6.79 -12.27 12.84
C PHE A 126 8.09 -12.61 13.57
N LEU A 127 9.11 -11.78 13.46
CA LEU A 127 10.41 -12.02 14.08
C LEU A 127 10.41 -11.70 15.59
N PHE A 128 9.66 -10.68 16.02
CA PHE A 128 9.84 -10.07 17.34
C PHE A 128 8.63 -10.14 18.27
N ASP A 129 7.39 -10.21 17.79
CA ASP A 129 6.20 -10.06 18.66
C ASP A 129 4.98 -10.89 18.23
N PHE A 130 5.15 -11.93 17.41
CA PHE A 130 4.00 -12.67 16.89
C PHE A 130 3.24 -13.40 17.98
N ARG A 131 1.96 -13.05 18.14
CA ARG A 131 1.02 -13.68 19.06
C ARG A 131 -0.27 -14.03 18.34
N LEU A 132 -1.02 -14.99 18.88
CA LEU A 132 -2.36 -15.33 18.38
C LEU A 132 -3.45 -14.56 19.14
N ASP A 133 -3.32 -13.24 19.18
CA ASP A 133 -4.33 -12.34 19.72
C ASP A 133 -5.12 -11.64 18.60
N PHE A 134 -6.19 -10.93 18.98
CA PHE A 134 -7.07 -10.27 18.01
C PHE A 134 -6.35 -9.22 17.16
N ASN A 135 -5.36 -8.51 17.74
CA ASN A 135 -4.61 -7.49 17.02
C ASN A 135 -3.74 -8.11 15.90
N HIS A 136 -2.98 -9.16 16.24
CA HIS A 136 -2.14 -9.86 15.29
C HIS A 136 -2.95 -10.65 14.24
N ILE A 137 -4.08 -11.26 14.63
CA ILE A 137 -4.97 -11.97 13.69
C ILE A 137 -5.56 -10.99 12.68
N THR A 138 -6.07 -9.83 13.13
CA THR A 138 -6.64 -8.83 12.21
C THR A 138 -5.57 -8.24 11.29
N GLY A 139 -4.35 -8.00 11.80
CA GLY A 139 -3.19 -7.60 10.98
C GLY A 139 -2.80 -8.64 9.93
N LEU A 140 -2.77 -9.92 10.30
CA LEU A 140 -2.49 -11.03 9.37
C LEU A 140 -3.55 -11.14 8.28
N LEU A 141 -4.84 -11.08 8.65
CA LEU A 141 -5.95 -11.10 7.70
C LEU A 141 -5.89 -9.88 6.76
N ALA A 142 -5.53 -8.69 7.26
CA ALA A 142 -5.29 -7.51 6.43
C ALA A 142 -4.15 -7.77 5.44
N GLY A 143 -3.02 -8.31 5.90
CA GLY A 143 -1.89 -8.67 5.03
C GLY A 143 -2.28 -9.65 3.92
N LEU A 144 -3.03 -10.70 4.25
CA LEU A 144 -3.54 -11.67 3.27
C LEU A 144 -4.50 -11.02 2.25
N ALA A 145 -5.40 -10.16 2.71
CA ALA A 145 -6.31 -9.43 1.83
C ALA A 145 -5.57 -8.44 0.90
N LEU A 146 -4.40 -7.95 1.31
CA LEU A 146 -3.55 -7.06 0.53
C LEU A 146 -2.84 -7.77 -0.64
N LEU A 147 -2.41 -9.02 -0.48
CA LEU A 147 -1.63 -9.78 -1.49
C LEU A 147 -2.21 -9.74 -2.93
N PRO A 148 -3.52 -9.95 -3.16
CA PRO A 148 -4.09 -9.88 -4.51
C PRO A 148 -4.17 -8.44 -5.07
N VAL A 149 -4.10 -7.40 -4.22
CA VAL A 149 -4.23 -5.98 -4.63
C VAL A 149 -3.16 -5.53 -5.65
N PRO A 150 -1.84 -5.75 -5.42
CA PRO A 150 -0.81 -5.36 -6.40
C PRO A 150 -0.91 -6.17 -7.70
N ILE A 151 -1.20 -7.47 -7.61
CA ILE A 151 -1.37 -8.35 -8.78
C ILE A 151 -2.50 -7.80 -9.65
N ALA A 152 -3.69 -7.60 -9.07
CA ALA A 152 -4.83 -7.02 -9.76
C ALA A 152 -4.58 -5.56 -10.22
N GLY A 153 -3.72 -4.83 -9.51
CA GLY A 153 -3.28 -3.47 -9.86
C GLY A 153 -2.52 -3.41 -11.18
N ILE A 154 -1.63 -4.38 -11.44
CA ILE A 154 -0.92 -4.52 -12.71
C ILE A 154 -1.90 -4.89 -13.83
N PHE A 155 -2.83 -5.82 -13.56
CA PHE A 155 -3.83 -6.23 -14.54
C PHE A 155 -4.95 -5.21 -14.77
N ARG A 156 -5.08 -4.19 -13.90
CA ARG A 156 -6.04 -3.08 -14.06
C ARG A 156 -5.88 -2.37 -15.40
N TYR A 157 -4.66 -2.29 -15.93
CA TYR A 157 -4.39 -1.67 -17.23
C TYR A 157 -5.02 -2.43 -18.42
N LYS A 158 -5.42 -3.70 -18.23
CA LYS A 158 -6.13 -4.53 -19.21
C LYS A 158 -7.65 -4.64 -18.97
N LYS A 159 -8.19 -3.97 -17.94
CA LYS A 159 -9.59 -4.10 -17.47
C LYS A 159 -10.02 -5.53 -17.06
N LEU A 160 -9.12 -6.52 -17.00
CA LEU A 160 -9.45 -7.91 -16.67
C LEU A 160 -9.87 -8.08 -15.21
N ASP A 161 -9.15 -7.46 -14.26
CA ASP A 161 -9.30 -7.75 -12.82
C ASP A 161 -9.67 -6.53 -11.96
N ARG A 162 -10.39 -5.57 -12.55
CA ARG A 162 -10.78 -4.35 -11.82
C ARG A 162 -11.67 -4.64 -10.61
N GLN A 163 -12.52 -5.67 -10.68
CA GLN A 163 -13.41 -6.04 -9.58
C GLN A 163 -12.64 -6.65 -8.41
N TRP A 164 -11.66 -7.51 -8.69
CA TRP A 164 -10.79 -8.10 -7.67
C TRP A 164 -10.02 -7.04 -6.90
N HIS A 165 -9.38 -6.10 -7.60
CA HIS A 165 -8.67 -4.99 -6.95
C HIS A 165 -9.57 -4.16 -6.01
N LEU A 166 -10.83 -3.95 -6.37
CA LEU A 166 -11.79 -3.23 -5.52
C LEU A 166 -12.27 -4.07 -4.34
N ARG A 167 -12.60 -5.35 -4.55
CA ARG A 167 -13.08 -6.24 -3.48
C ARG A 167 -12.00 -6.51 -2.45
N SER A 168 -10.80 -6.89 -2.90
CA SER A 168 -9.67 -7.13 -2.00
C SER A 168 -9.17 -5.83 -1.36
N GLY A 169 -9.13 -4.73 -2.12
CA GLY A 169 -8.80 -3.42 -1.58
C GLY A 169 -9.76 -2.95 -0.49
N LEU A 170 -11.07 -3.21 -0.64
CA LEU A 170 -12.06 -2.90 0.39
C LEU A 170 -11.93 -3.80 1.62
N ALA A 171 -11.78 -5.11 1.43
CA ALA A 171 -11.55 -6.06 2.52
C ALA A 171 -10.30 -5.69 3.32
N PHE A 172 -9.20 -5.42 2.61
CA PHE A 172 -7.98 -4.88 3.19
C PHE A 172 -8.24 -3.59 3.96
N ALA A 173 -8.93 -2.60 3.38
CA ALA A 173 -9.18 -1.32 4.05
C ALA A 173 -9.93 -1.48 5.37
N VAL A 174 -10.96 -2.33 5.42
CA VAL A 174 -11.72 -2.58 6.65
C VAL A 174 -10.85 -3.27 7.70
N LEU A 175 -10.16 -4.36 7.32
CA LEU A 175 -9.30 -5.10 8.25
C LEU A 175 -8.13 -4.25 8.75
N PHE A 176 -7.54 -3.44 7.86
CA PHE A 176 -6.50 -2.48 8.19
C PHE A 176 -6.99 -1.43 9.18
N LEU A 177 -8.20 -0.87 8.99
CA LEU A 177 -8.77 0.09 9.94
C LEU A 177 -9.00 -0.54 11.31
N ILE A 178 -9.48 -1.78 11.36
CA ILE A 178 -9.63 -2.52 12.61
C ILE A 178 -8.25 -2.68 13.28
N HIS A 179 -7.27 -3.23 12.58
CA HIS A 179 -5.91 -3.46 13.10
C HIS A 179 -5.19 -2.16 13.52
N ALA A 180 -5.40 -1.05 12.80
CA ALA A 180 -4.68 0.20 13.03
C ALA A 180 -5.17 1.03 14.23
N PHE A 181 -6.34 0.70 14.77
CA PHE A 181 -7.00 1.40 15.88
C PHE A 181 -7.30 0.50 17.10
N LEU A 182 -6.78 -0.73 17.09
CA LEU A 182 -6.69 -1.62 18.25
C LEU A 182 -5.30 -1.52 18.88
#